data_AF-A0A7V1EJW0-F1
#
_entry.id   AF-A0A7V1EJW0-F1
#
_cell.length_a   1.000
_cell.length_b   1.000
_cell.length_c   1.000
_cell.angle_alpha   90.00
_cell.angle_beta   90.00
_cell.angle_gamma   90.00
#
_symmetry.space_group_name_H-M   'P 1'
#
loop_
_entity.id
_entity.type
_entity.pdbx_description
1 polymer ?
#
loop_
_entity_poly.entity_id
_entity_poly.type
_entity_poly.pdbx_seq_one_letter_code
_entity_poly.pdbx_strand_id
1 'polypeptide(L)'
;MNEGKRPGGLTALAVLNFIFSGWGLLGIIGMIVMLALFGMLAENMDEQSRTQWEAMQTTGRPMLICLLVASAISSILLLISGIGYIKQKKFLGRTLGNAYAILAIIIGVVSAVMMKREIGGGFTIGAIIGLIYPVLTLILLNTTFKEDLTN
;
A
#
# COMPACT_ATOMS: atom_id res chain seq x y z
N MET A 1 -36.15 -11.45 -4.41
CA MET A 1 -34.99 -10.58 -4.71
C MET A 1 -34.94 -9.53 -3.62
N ASN A 2 -33.93 -9.57 -2.74
CA ASN A 2 -33.76 -8.54 -1.71
C ASN A 2 -33.19 -7.28 -2.36
N GLU A 3 -34.06 -6.46 -2.93
CA GLU A 3 -33.70 -5.11 -3.32
C GLU A 3 -33.34 -4.30 -2.07
N GLY A 4 -32.15 -3.68 -2.09
CA GLY A 4 -31.95 -2.40 -1.42
C GLY A 4 -31.03 -2.34 -0.20
N LYS A 5 -30.66 -3.44 0.46
CA LYS A 5 -29.70 -3.38 1.58
C LYS A 5 -28.27 -3.65 1.13
N ARG A 6 -27.47 -2.58 1.02
CA ARG A 6 -26.02 -2.68 0.82
C ARG A 6 -25.40 -3.55 1.94
N PRO A 7 -24.55 -4.54 1.62
CA PRO A 7 -23.87 -5.32 2.64
C PRO A 7 -23.03 -4.40 3.52
N GLY A 8 -23.32 -4.38 4.83
CA GLY A 8 -22.58 -3.55 5.78
C GLY A 8 -21.06 -3.85 5.74
N GLY A 9 -20.70 -5.11 5.49
CA GLY A 9 -19.31 -5.54 5.33
C GLY A 9 -18.58 -4.91 4.15
N LEU A 10 -19.22 -4.75 2.98
CA LEU A 10 -18.63 -4.05 1.83
C LEU A 10 -18.41 -2.57 2.13
N THR A 11 -19.32 -1.96 2.89
CA THR A 11 -19.17 -0.55 3.30
C THR A 11 -18.01 -0.39 4.28
N ALA A 12 -17.87 -1.30 5.24
CA ALA A 12 -16.73 -1.31 6.16
C ALA A 12 -15.40 -1.50 5.43
N LEU A 13 -15.33 -2.43 4.46
CA LEU A 13 -14.16 -2.58 3.60
C LEU A 13 -13.85 -1.29 2.83
N ALA A 14 -14.85 -0.64 2.25
CA ALA A 14 -14.64 0.61 1.52
C ALA A 14 -14.01 1.70 2.40
N VAL A 15 -14.48 1.84 3.64
CA VAL A 15 -13.93 2.80 4.60
C VAL A 15 -12.46 2.46 4.90
N LEU A 16 -12.14 1.19 5.16
CA LEU A 16 -10.75 0.77 5.38
C LEU A 16 -9.86 1.07 4.15
N ASN A 17 -10.34 0.75 2.95
CA ASN A 17 -9.62 1.05 1.71
C ASN A 17 -9.33 2.55 1.57
N PHE A 18 -10.28 3.42 1.90
CA PHE A 18 -10.09 4.87 1.83
C PHE A 18 -9.11 5.37 2.89
N ILE A 19 -9.17 4.86 4.12
CA ILE A 19 -8.22 5.23 5.17
C ILE A 19 -6.80 4.83 4.76
N PHE A 20 -6.60 3.60 4.29
CA PHE A 20 -5.28 3.12 3.89
C PHE A 20 -4.77 3.77 2.61
N SER A 21 -5.65 4.07 1.65
CA SER A 21 -5.28 4.86 0.47
C SER A 21 -4.86 6.28 0.87
N GLY A 22 -5.63 6.95 1.74
CA GLY A 22 -5.30 8.28 2.24
C GLY A 22 -3.95 8.29 2.96
N TRP A 23 -3.71 7.33 3.86
CA TRP A 23 -2.43 7.16 4.54
C TRP A 23 -1.29 6.92 3.54
N GLY A 24 -1.48 6.03 2.57
CA GLY A 24 -0.48 5.71 1.55
C GLY A 24 -0.08 6.93 0.73
N LEU A 25 -1.07 7.71 0.27
CA LEU A 25 -0.85 8.95 -0.48
C LEU A 25 -0.12 10.01 0.36
N LEU A 26 -0.52 10.19 1.62
CA LEU A 26 0.18 11.10 2.54
C LEU A 26 1.63 10.64 2.78
N GLY A 27 1.86 9.34 2.92
CA GLY A 27 3.20 8.78 3.05
C GLY A 27 4.08 9.04 1.83
N ILE A 28 3.52 8.93 0.62
CA ILE A 28 4.23 9.24 -0.63
C ILE A 28 4.62 10.72 -0.68
N ILE A 29 3.68 11.62 -0.38
CA ILE A 29 3.93 13.07 -0.33
C ILE A 29 5.02 13.36 0.71
N GLY A 30 4.90 12.80 1.91
CA GLY A 30 5.88 12.98 2.99
C GLY A 30 7.27 12.53 2.58
N MET A 31 7.39 11.38 1.90
CA MET A 31 8.67 10.89 1.41
C MET A 31 9.26 11.77 0.29
N ILE A 32 8.44 12.26 -0.65
CA ILE A 32 8.89 13.20 -1.69
C ILE A 32 9.41 14.50 -1.06
N VAL A 33 8.65 15.07 -0.12
CA VAL A 33 9.04 16.30 0.60
C VAL A 33 10.33 16.07 1.38
N MET A 34 10.44 14.94 2.07
CA MET A 34 11.67 14.56 2.79
C MET A 34 12.87 14.53 1.83
N LEU A 35 12.76 13.83 0.70
CA LEU A 35 13.84 13.75 -0.28
C LEU A 35 14.22 15.12 -0.86
N ALA A 36 13.25 15.99 -1.10
CA ALA A 36 13.49 17.35 -1.59
C ALA A 36 14.19 18.23 -0.55
N LEU A 37 13.75 18.17 0.71
CA LEU A 37 14.36 18.90 1.83
C LEU A 37 15.80 18.45 2.07
N PHE A 38 16.07 17.14 2.04
CA PHE A 38 17.42 16.60 2.16
C PHE A 38 18.34 17.09 1.03
N GLY A 39 17.83 17.18 -0.20
CA GLY A 39 18.59 17.74 -1.32
C GLY A 39 18.98 19.21 -1.11
N MET A 40 18.09 20.02 -0.53
CA MET A 40 18.36 21.44 -0.24
C MET A 40 19.30 21.63 0.96
N LEU A 41 19.22 20.77 1.96
CA LEU A 41 20.02 20.87 3.18
C LEU A 41 21.38 20.19 3.09
N ALA A 42 21.62 19.40 2.03
CA ALA A 42 22.83 18.58 1.84
C ALA A 42 24.15 19.36 2.00
N GLU A 43 24.19 20.63 1.60
CA GLU A 43 25.39 21.47 1.68
C GLU A 43 25.74 21.91 3.11
N ASN A 44 24.75 21.90 4.02
CA ASN A 44 24.91 22.29 5.42
C ASN A 44 24.91 21.09 6.38
N MET A 45 24.98 19.86 5.87
CA MET A 45 25.01 18.65 6.69
C MET A 45 26.43 18.38 7.21
N ASP A 46 26.51 17.80 8.41
CA ASP A 46 27.75 17.27 8.94
C ASP A 46 28.27 16.09 8.08
N GLU A 47 29.57 15.85 8.13
CA GLU A 47 30.28 14.89 7.27
C GLU A 47 29.73 13.44 7.44
N GLN A 48 29.26 13.11 8.65
CA GLN A 48 28.65 11.82 8.95
C GLN A 48 27.28 11.67 8.28
N SER A 49 26.39 12.67 8.37
CA SER A 49 25.08 12.61 7.70
C SER A 49 25.19 12.64 6.18
N ARG A 50 26.17 13.37 5.63
CA ARG A 50 26.45 13.40 4.19
C ARG A 50 26.88 12.03 3.67
N THR A 51 27.74 11.33 4.41
CA THR A 51 28.18 9.97 4.05
C THR A 51 27.01 8.98 4.07
N GLN A 52 26.11 9.07 5.06
CA GLN A 52 24.90 8.26 5.11
C GLN A 52 23.95 8.53 3.94
N TRP A 53 23.82 9.80 3.55
CA TRP A 53 23.02 10.21 2.40
C TRP A 53 23.57 9.70 1.07
N GLU A 54 24.88 9.79 0.86
CA GLU A 54 25.56 9.27 -0.34
C GLU A 54 25.43 7.74 -0.43
N ALA A 55 25.51 7.03 0.70
CA ALA A 55 25.26 5.59 0.77
C ALA A 55 23.79 5.22 0.44
N MET A 56 22.81 6.00 0.93
CA MET A 56 21.40 5.83 0.55
C MET A 56 21.15 6.09 -0.94
N GLN A 57 21.79 7.11 -1.53
CA GLN A 57 21.63 7.44 -2.94
C GLN A 57 22.19 6.37 -3.88
N THR A 58 23.36 5.83 -3.56
CA THR A 58 24.07 4.89 -4.44
C THR A 58 23.50 3.48 -4.36
N THR A 59 23.12 3.02 -3.16
CA THR A 59 22.65 1.63 -2.96
C THR A 59 21.12 1.53 -2.92
N GLY A 60 20.42 2.57 -2.45
CA GLY A 60 18.99 2.51 -2.13
C GLY A 60 18.05 3.19 -3.13
N ARG A 61 18.53 4.09 -3.99
CA ARG A 61 17.65 4.96 -4.81
C ARG A 61 16.75 4.20 -5.80
N PRO A 62 17.23 3.19 -6.57
CA PRO A 62 16.34 2.42 -7.45
C PRO A 62 15.26 1.64 -6.67
N MET A 63 15.64 1.07 -5.53
CA MET A 63 14.71 0.35 -4.65
C MET A 63 13.67 1.31 -4.05
N LEU A 64 14.09 2.48 -3.59
CA LEU A 64 13.18 3.51 -3.05
C LEU A 64 12.19 3.99 -4.11
N ILE A 65 12.65 4.25 -5.34
CA ILE A 65 11.76 4.64 -6.45
C ILE A 65 10.77 3.51 -6.73
N CYS A 66 11.23 2.26 -6.77
CA CYS A 66 10.35 1.10 -6.97
C CYS A 66 9.28 1.01 -5.86
N LEU A 67 9.67 1.15 -4.59
CA LEU A 67 8.76 1.15 -3.45
C LEU A 67 7.75 2.31 -3.49
N LEU A 68 8.19 3.51 -3.88
CA LEU A 68 7.32 4.67 -4.06
C LEU A 68 6.27 4.44 -5.14
N VAL A 69 6.70 3.96 -6.31
CA VAL A 69 5.79 3.65 -7.43
C VAL A 69 4.82 2.54 -7.03
N ALA A 70 5.30 1.49 -6.37
CA ALA A 70 4.48 0.38 -5.92
C ALA A 70 3.46 0.81 -4.85
N SER A 71 3.84 1.70 -3.94
CA SER A 71 2.95 2.33 -2.95
C SER A 71 1.89 3.21 -3.62
N ALA A 72 2.27 3.98 -4.64
CA ALA A 72 1.34 4.82 -5.40
C ALA A 72 0.28 3.97 -6.12
N ILE A 73 0.73 2.93 -6.84
CA ILE A 73 -0.16 1.98 -7.51
C ILE A 73 -1.10 1.32 -6.49
N SER A 74 -0.56 0.83 -5.37
CA SER A 74 -1.36 0.19 -4.31
C SER A 74 -2.41 1.14 -3.73
N SER A 75 -2.04 2.40 -3.49
CA SER A 75 -2.94 3.43 -2.96
C SER A 75 -4.06 3.79 -3.94
N ILE A 76 -3.75 3.81 -5.25
CA ILE A 76 -4.74 4.02 -6.31
C ILE A 76 -5.67 2.82 -6.42
N LEU A 77 -5.14 1.58 -6.40
CA LEU A 77 -5.94 0.37 -6.44
C LEU A 77 -6.89 0.29 -5.23
N LEU A 78 -6.43 0.65 -4.03
CA LEU A 78 -7.27 0.75 -2.84
C LEU A 78 -8.39 1.77 -3.01
N LEU A 79 -8.08 2.98 -3.49
CA LEU A 79 -9.06 4.02 -3.72
C LEU A 79 -10.15 3.56 -4.70
N ILE A 80 -9.74 3.03 -5.86
CA ILE A 80 -10.69 2.62 -6.91
C ILE A 80 -11.49 1.40 -6.46
N SER A 81 -10.89 0.45 -5.75
CA SER A 81 -11.61 -0.70 -5.20
C SER A 81 -12.58 -0.31 -4.09
N GLY A 82 -12.26 0.67 -3.24
CA GLY A 82 -13.19 1.23 -2.26
C GLY A 82 -14.42 1.85 -2.94
N ILE A 83 -14.22 2.61 -4.03
CA ILE A 83 -15.33 3.10 -4.88
C ILE A 83 -16.12 1.92 -5.46
N GLY A 84 -15.42 0.88 -5.90
CA GLY A 84 -16.00 -0.36 -6.41
C GLY A 84 -16.90 -1.08 -5.40
N TYR A 85 -16.52 -1.13 -4.13
CA TYR A 85 -17.30 -1.74 -3.05
C TYR A 85 -18.59 -0.96 -2.78
N ILE A 86 -18.51 0.38 -2.73
CA ILE A 86 -19.69 1.23 -2.52
C ILE A 86 -20.68 1.11 -3.68
N LYS A 87 -20.15 1.06 -4.91
CA LYS A 87 -20.95 0.93 -6.14
C LYS A 87 -21.29 -0.52 -6.50
N GLN A 88 -20.84 -1.49 -5.70
CA GLN A 88 -21.02 -2.92 -5.94
C GLN A 88 -20.61 -3.37 -7.36
N LYS A 89 -19.55 -2.76 -7.92
CA LYS A 89 -19.05 -3.09 -9.26
C LYS A 89 -18.03 -4.21 -9.18
N LYS A 90 -18.23 -5.29 -9.93
CA LYS A 90 -17.39 -6.48 -10.00
C LYS A 90 -15.97 -6.16 -10.42
N PHE A 91 -15.80 -5.38 -11.49
CA PHE A 91 -14.46 -5.06 -11.97
C PHE A 91 -13.72 -4.18 -10.95
N LEU A 92 -14.30 -3.04 -10.58
CA LEU A 92 -13.65 -2.09 -9.67
C LEU A 92 -13.43 -2.68 -8.27
N GLY A 93 -14.45 -3.30 -7.68
CA GLY A 93 -14.35 -3.87 -6.34
C GLY A 93 -13.51 -5.13 -6.31
N ARG A 94 -13.96 -6.18 -7.01
CA ARG A 94 -13.35 -7.50 -6.88
C ARG A 94 -12.01 -7.60 -7.59
N THR A 95 -11.95 -7.17 -8.86
CA THR A 95 -10.74 -7.36 -9.67
C THR A 95 -9.61 -6.48 -9.17
N LEU A 96 -9.87 -5.18 -8.96
CA LEU A 96 -8.83 -4.27 -8.45
C LEU A 96 -8.51 -4.50 -6.97
N GLY A 97 -9.49 -4.91 -6.15
CA GLY A 97 -9.24 -5.31 -4.77
C GLY A 97 -8.33 -6.54 -4.66
N ASN A 98 -8.56 -7.55 -5.49
CA ASN A 98 -7.67 -8.71 -5.58
C ASN A 98 -6.28 -8.31 -6.12
N ALA A 99 -6.22 -7.45 -7.14
CA ALA A 99 -4.96 -6.97 -7.68
C ALA A 99 -4.13 -6.22 -6.63
N TYR A 100 -4.76 -5.33 -5.86
CA TYR A 100 -4.12 -4.68 -4.71
C TYR A 100 -3.58 -5.71 -3.73
N ALA A 101 -4.41 -6.66 -3.30
CA ALA A 101 -4.02 -7.58 -2.25
C ALA A 101 -2.85 -8.48 -2.66
N ILE A 102 -2.85 -9.00 -3.90
CA ILE A 102 -1.74 -9.76 -4.46
C ILE A 102 -0.47 -8.90 -4.51
N LEU A 103 -0.59 -7.68 -5.04
CA LEU A 103 0.54 -6.74 -5.14
C LEU A 103 1.12 -6.43 -3.76
N ALA A 104 0.27 -6.12 -2.77
CA ALA A 104 0.68 -5.82 -1.40
C ALA A 104 1.38 -7.00 -0.72
N ILE A 105 0.89 -8.23 -0.94
CA ILE A 105 1.55 -9.45 -0.43
C ILE A 105 2.93 -9.63 -1.07
N ILE A 106 3.03 -9.50 -2.40
CA ILE A 106 4.31 -9.62 -3.11
C ILE A 106 5.30 -8.58 -2.60
N ILE A 107 4.91 -7.31 -2.52
CA ILE A 107 5.76 -6.24 -2.01
C ILE A 107 6.19 -6.51 -0.57
N GLY A 108 5.27 -6.94 0.30
CA GLY A 108 5.57 -7.26 1.69
C GLY A 108 6.60 -8.38 1.82
N VAL A 109 6.43 -9.46 1.07
CA VAL A 109 7.37 -10.60 1.06
C VAL A 109 8.73 -10.19 0.48
N VAL A 110 8.74 -9.50 -0.67
CA VAL A 110 9.97 -9.01 -1.31
C VAL A 110 10.72 -8.07 -0.38
N SER A 111 10.03 -7.13 0.26
CA SER A 111 10.66 -6.20 1.21
C SER A 111 11.22 -6.93 2.43
N ALA A 112 10.49 -7.90 2.97
CA ALA A 112 10.94 -8.71 4.09
C ALA A 112 12.19 -9.56 3.75
N VAL A 113 12.30 -10.06 2.53
CA VAL A 113 13.42 -10.93 2.12
C VAL A 113 14.63 -10.12 1.62
N MET A 114 14.41 -9.04 0.88
CA MET A 114 15.48 -8.31 0.18
C MET A 114 16.04 -7.12 0.97
N MET A 115 15.27 -6.51 1.88
CA MET A 115 15.79 -5.40 2.69
C MET A 115 16.66 -5.90 3.83
N LYS A 116 17.68 -5.12 4.19
CA LYS A 116 18.46 -5.36 5.41
C LYS A 116 17.58 -5.16 6.65
N ARG A 117 17.82 -5.95 7.69
CA ARG A 117 17.04 -5.92 8.94
C ARG A 117 17.06 -4.55 9.63
N GLU A 118 18.15 -3.80 9.48
CA GLU A 118 18.35 -2.47 10.05
C GLU A 118 17.39 -1.41 9.50
N ILE A 119 16.95 -1.57 8.24
CA ILE A 119 16.09 -0.61 7.55
C ILE A 119 14.64 -1.14 7.40
N GLY A 120 14.25 -2.10 8.24
CA GLY A 120 12.89 -2.65 8.25
C GLY A 120 12.71 -3.94 7.44
N GLY A 121 13.78 -4.56 6.96
CA GLY A 121 13.74 -5.91 6.40
C GLY A 121 13.52 -7.01 7.44
N GLY A 122 13.31 -8.24 6.95
CA GLY A 122 12.97 -9.42 7.76
C GLY A 122 11.46 -9.54 8.06
N PHE A 123 11.05 -10.71 8.57
CA PHE A 123 9.69 -10.95 9.06
C PHE A 123 9.51 -10.38 10.47
N THR A 124 9.36 -9.06 10.54
CA THR A 124 9.03 -8.35 11.79
C THR A 124 7.54 -8.46 12.10
N ILE A 125 7.13 -8.14 13.34
CA ILE A 125 5.72 -8.06 13.73
C ILE A 125 4.97 -7.07 12.81
N GLY A 126 5.61 -5.96 12.43
CA GLY A 126 5.05 -4.99 11.50
C GLY A 126 4.76 -5.58 10.12
N ALA A 127 5.66 -6.42 9.59
CA ALA A 127 5.44 -7.12 8.33
C ALA A 127 4.24 -8.08 8.39
N ILE A 128 4.10 -8.82 9.50
CA ILE A 128 2.95 -9.71 9.71
C ILE A 128 1.65 -8.92 9.76
N ILE A 129 1.60 -7.84 10.54
CA ILE A 129 0.42 -6.97 10.64
C ILE A 129 0.07 -6.38 9.27
N GLY A 130 1.07 -5.94 8.50
CA GLY A 130 0.88 -5.41 7.15
C GLY A 130 0.30 -6.41 6.15
N LEU A 131 0.46 -7.72 6.37
CA LEU A 131 -0.08 -8.78 5.52
C LEU A 131 -1.52 -9.18 5.87
N ILE A 132 -1.99 -8.91 7.11
CA ILE A 132 -3.32 -9.32 7.57
C ILE A 132 -4.40 -8.75 6.64
N TYR A 133 -4.38 -7.46 6.39
CA TYR A 133 -5.43 -6.80 5.64
C TYR A 133 -5.48 -7.21 4.15
N PRO A 134 -4.36 -7.29 3.41
CA PRO A 134 -4.34 -7.88 2.06
C PRO A 134 -4.91 -9.30 2.02
N VAL A 135 -4.54 -10.16 2.98
CA VAL A 135 -5.05 -11.55 3.06
C VAL A 135 -6.55 -11.57 3.33
N LEU A 136 -7.03 -10.77 4.28
CA LEU A 136 -8.46 -10.64 4.55
C LEU A 136 -9.22 -10.11 3.34
N THR A 137 -8.65 -9.15 2.61
CA THR A 137 -9.24 -8.62 1.38
C THR A 137 -9.41 -9.74 0.34
N LEU A 138 -8.39 -10.57 0.11
CA LEU A 138 -8.51 -11.73 -0.79
C LEU A 138 -9.59 -12.70 -0.35
N ILE A 139 -9.62 -13.05 0.94
CA ILE A 139 -10.59 -14.01 1.45
C ILE A 139 -12.00 -13.46 1.30
N LEU A 140 -12.26 -12.26 1.81
CA LEU A 140 -13.59 -11.66 1.85
C LEU A 140 -14.15 -11.41 0.45
N LEU A 141 -13.35 -10.93 -0.51
CA LEU A 141 -13.83 -10.66 -1.87
C LEU A 141 -14.14 -11.92 -2.68
N ASN A 142 -13.45 -13.03 -2.40
CA ASN A 142 -13.60 -14.26 -3.18
C ASN A 142 -14.50 -15.30 -2.50
N THR A 143 -14.80 -15.13 -1.21
CA THR A 143 -15.70 -16.01 -0.46
C THR A 143 -16.98 -15.27 -0.06
N THR A 144 -16.89 -14.30 0.84
CA THR A 144 -18.04 -13.63 1.46
C THR A 144 -18.81 -12.72 0.49
N PHE A 145 -18.13 -11.81 -0.20
CA PHE A 145 -18.74 -10.79 -1.06
C PHE A 145 -18.73 -11.16 -2.55
N LYS A 146 -18.46 -12.43 -2.86
CA LYS A 146 -18.34 -12.93 -4.24
C LYS A 146 -19.60 -12.65 -5.06
N GLU A 147 -20.75 -12.82 -4.42
CA GLU A 147 -22.08 -12.66 -5.02
C GLU A 147 -22.67 -11.26 -4.84
N ASP A 148 -22.08 -10.43 -3.98
CA ASP A 148 -22.52 -9.05 -3.78
C ASP A 148 -21.94 -8.06 -4.82
N LEU A 149 -20.94 -8.50 -5.57
CA LEU A 149 -20.26 -7.73 -6.61
C LEU A 149 -20.71 -8.23 -7.99
N THR A 150 -21.95 -7.86 -8.36
CA THR A 150 -22.65 -8.41 -9.53
C THR A 150 -22.62 -7.55 -10.78
N ASN A 151 -22.44 -6.23 -10.63
CA ASN A 151 -22.53 -5.24 -11.73
C ASN A 151 -21.20 -4.93 -12.43
#